data_AF-A0A9P5U1T9-F1
#
_entry.id   AF-A0A9P5U1T9-F1
#
_cell.length_a   1.000
_cell.length_b   1.000
_cell.length_c   1.000
_cell.angle_alpha   90.00
_cell.angle_beta   90.00
_cell.angle_gamma   90.00
#
_symmetry.space_group_name_H-M   'P 1'
#
loop_
_entity.id
_entity.type
_entity.pdbx_description
1 polymer ?
#
loop_
_entity_poly.entity_id
_entity_poly.type
_entity_poly.pdbx_seq_one_letter_code
_entity_poly.pdbx_strand_id
1 'polypeptide(L)'
;MDNQLQGLVKSPRYFTEDGDELMFCAGNMLFQYPLSVLQTKSTFFMDLTHKRGVMLNTGPIPLSLLSANDFTLVLDYVWHECDEPPRWTINEIILLMKSARYLLMPRLGWWGLQRLLDEESPVSAVQRLMLSNSIPILEHQWIDSAVTELVMSTSPLSNLSGDELTGIGPVVIAIIGDARYSILSEQKDLASMRPASHDVSPGVDCTWTHHLEHCYRAWSQTWYLKVGRELLNPQKPLPIHQVVEFVERTDFGPGLRPQCKEMFLNNLLVSGILRFELAISAAATTAVIEYLKGIYMDFDVWDLSRTAEDD
;
A
#
# COMPACT_ATOMS: atom_id res chain seq x y z
N MET A 1 32.37 -0.36 -36.75
CA MET A 1 31.22 -0.63 -35.86
C MET A 1 31.02 -2.11 -35.63
N ASP A 2 31.39 -2.99 -36.58
CA ASP A 2 31.12 -4.44 -36.51
C ASP A 2 31.62 -5.16 -35.26
N ASN A 3 32.73 -4.74 -34.65
CA ASN A 3 33.22 -5.37 -33.42
C ASN A 3 32.38 -5.04 -32.17
N GLN A 4 31.60 -3.95 -32.16
CA GLN A 4 30.75 -3.59 -31.01
C GLN A 4 29.42 -4.34 -30.98
N LEU A 5 29.02 -4.94 -32.11
CA LEU A 5 27.80 -5.75 -32.22
C LEU A 5 28.05 -7.25 -32.00
N GLN A 6 29.31 -7.66 -31.85
CA GLN A 6 29.65 -9.07 -31.60
C GLN A 6 29.10 -9.52 -30.25
N GLY A 7 28.20 -10.52 -30.28
CA GLY A 7 27.58 -11.11 -29.10
C GLY A 7 26.17 -10.58 -28.78
N LEU A 8 25.67 -9.59 -29.52
CA LEU A 8 24.31 -9.12 -29.37
C LEU A 8 23.32 -10.00 -30.16
N VAL A 9 22.19 -10.30 -29.55
CA VAL A 9 21.11 -11.10 -30.15
C VAL A 9 20.04 -10.17 -30.68
N LYS A 10 19.64 -10.29 -31.95
CA LYS A 10 18.53 -9.53 -32.52
C LYS A 10 17.20 -10.01 -31.93
N SER A 11 16.35 -9.09 -31.49
CA SER A 11 15.01 -9.42 -30.99
C SER A 11 14.19 -10.10 -32.10
N PRO A 12 13.61 -11.28 -31.87
CA PRO A 12 12.84 -11.96 -32.91
C PRO A 12 11.51 -11.27 -33.25
N ARG A 13 11.01 -10.40 -32.35
CA ARG A 13 9.73 -9.70 -32.52
C ARG A 13 9.89 -8.27 -33.02
N TYR A 14 10.93 -7.60 -32.53
CA TYR A 14 11.14 -6.16 -32.72
C TYR A 14 12.48 -5.90 -33.41
N PHE A 15 12.82 -6.67 -34.43
CA PHE A 15 13.98 -6.40 -35.26
C PHE A 15 13.63 -6.66 -36.73
N THR A 16 13.79 -5.65 -37.57
CA THR A 16 13.48 -5.72 -39.01
C THR A 16 14.75 -5.41 -39.81
N GLU A 17 14.97 -6.10 -40.94
CA GLU A 17 16.14 -5.79 -41.79
C GLU A 17 15.94 -4.52 -42.63
N ASP A 18 14.70 -4.05 -42.73
CA ASP A 18 14.26 -2.95 -43.57
C ASP A 18 13.85 -1.75 -42.70
N GLY A 19 14.63 -0.66 -42.67
CA GLY A 19 14.10 0.64 -42.25
C GLY A 19 15.05 1.64 -41.58
N ASP A 20 14.62 2.91 -41.60
CA ASP A 20 15.19 4.09 -40.92
C ASP A 20 14.91 4.08 -39.40
N GLU A 21 14.85 2.89 -38.79
CA GLU A 21 14.50 2.72 -37.39
C GLU A 21 15.73 2.83 -36.48
N LEU A 22 15.51 3.27 -35.23
CA LEU A 22 16.60 3.33 -34.26
C LEU A 22 16.83 1.97 -33.62
N MET A 23 18.12 1.65 -33.44
CA MET A 23 18.54 0.49 -32.69
C MET A 23 18.65 0.83 -31.20
N PHE A 24 18.02 0.03 -30.35
CA PHE A 24 18.15 0.06 -28.89
C PHE A 24 18.81 -1.22 -28.41
N CYS A 25 19.57 -1.15 -27.33
CA CYS A 25 20.22 -2.31 -26.71
C CYS A 25 19.82 -2.41 -25.23
N ALA A 26 19.09 -3.46 -24.86
CA ALA A 26 18.73 -3.76 -23.47
C ALA A 26 19.29 -5.14 -23.11
N GLY A 27 20.15 -5.19 -22.09
CA GLY A 27 20.97 -6.38 -21.81
C GLY A 27 21.86 -6.75 -23.02
N ASN A 28 21.73 -7.99 -23.48
CA ASN A 28 22.43 -8.52 -24.67
C ASN A 28 21.56 -8.55 -25.93
N MET A 29 20.41 -7.88 -25.93
CA MET A 29 19.44 -7.93 -27.02
C MET A 29 19.34 -6.58 -27.76
N LEU A 30 19.29 -6.65 -29.09
CA LEU A 30 19.06 -5.53 -30.00
C LEU A 30 17.61 -5.47 -30.41
N PHE A 31 17.05 -4.27 -30.32
CA PHE A 31 15.70 -3.93 -30.74
C PHE A 31 15.79 -2.86 -31.81
N GLN A 32 14.93 -2.94 -32.80
CA GLN A 32 14.76 -1.96 -33.86
C GLN A 32 13.28 -1.57 -33.83
N TYR A 33 13.03 -0.28 -33.59
CA TYR A 33 11.67 0.22 -33.41
C TYR A 33 11.54 1.67 -33.87
N PRO A 34 10.39 2.09 -34.43
CA PRO A 34 10.16 3.47 -34.81
C PRO A 34 10.23 4.43 -33.62
N LEU A 35 11.23 5.29 -33.62
CA LEU A 35 11.41 6.29 -32.56
C LEU A 35 10.21 7.25 -32.46
N SER A 36 9.61 7.61 -33.59
CA SER A 36 8.44 8.49 -33.63
C SER A 36 7.30 7.98 -32.76
N VAL A 37 7.07 6.66 -32.74
CA VAL A 37 6.04 6.03 -31.91
C VAL A 37 6.40 6.19 -30.43
N LEU A 38 7.64 5.87 -30.05
CA LEU A 38 8.12 5.99 -28.67
C LEU A 38 8.10 7.44 -28.16
N GLN A 39 8.41 8.41 -29.01
CA GLN A 39 8.37 9.83 -28.68
C GLN A 39 6.98 10.33 -28.30
N THR A 40 5.92 9.77 -28.90
CA THR A 40 4.54 10.16 -28.52
C THR A 40 4.15 9.67 -27.12
N LYS A 41 4.90 8.73 -26.54
CA LYS A 41 4.59 8.06 -25.27
C LYS A 41 5.56 8.37 -24.14
N SER A 42 6.68 9.02 -24.44
CA SER A 42 7.81 9.15 -23.52
C SER A 42 8.57 10.45 -23.75
N THR A 43 8.67 11.26 -22.70
CA THR A 43 9.53 12.45 -22.72
C THR A 43 11.01 12.09 -22.75
N PHE A 44 11.40 10.92 -22.25
CA PHE A 44 12.78 10.41 -22.36
C PHE A 44 13.19 10.27 -23.82
N PHE A 45 12.36 9.65 -24.66
CA PHE A 45 12.65 9.46 -26.08
C PHE A 45 12.56 10.77 -26.88
N MET A 46 11.66 11.69 -26.49
CA MET A 46 11.65 13.06 -27.03
C MET A 46 12.99 13.78 -26.75
N ASP A 47 13.40 13.83 -25.49
CA ASP A 47 14.63 14.47 -25.04
C ASP A 47 15.88 13.89 -25.70
N LEU A 48 15.89 12.57 -25.90
CA LEU A 48 16.99 11.86 -26.53
C LEU A 48 17.31 12.45 -27.92
N THR A 49 16.28 12.83 -28.68
CA THR A 49 16.47 13.47 -29.99
C THR A 49 16.90 14.91 -29.92
N HIS A 50 16.30 15.71 -29.03
CA HIS A 50 16.64 17.12 -28.87
C HIS A 50 18.10 17.31 -28.41
N LYS A 51 18.56 16.47 -27.47
CA LYS A 51 19.91 16.58 -26.90
C LYS A 51 21.00 15.99 -27.81
N ARG A 52 20.69 14.99 -28.63
CA ARG A 52 21.70 14.33 -29.50
C ARG A 52 21.89 14.98 -30.86
N GLY A 53 21.04 15.92 -31.26
CA GLY A 53 21.26 16.90 -32.34
C GLY A 53 21.44 16.34 -33.76
N VAL A 54 22.35 15.39 -33.99
CA VAL A 54 22.75 14.85 -35.30
C VAL A 54 23.34 13.42 -35.21
N MET A 55 23.58 12.84 -34.02
CA MET A 55 24.29 11.54 -33.89
C MET A 55 23.38 10.31 -33.67
N LEU A 56 22.31 10.17 -34.46
CA LEU A 56 21.53 8.91 -34.48
C LEU A 56 22.19 7.80 -35.31
N ASN A 57 23.23 8.11 -36.07
CA ASN A 57 23.93 7.16 -36.94
C ASN A 57 25.10 6.42 -36.28
N THR A 58 25.31 6.55 -34.96
CA THR A 58 26.53 6.06 -34.29
C THR A 58 26.40 4.68 -33.62
N GLY A 59 25.28 3.98 -33.82
CA GLY A 59 25.05 2.63 -33.27
C GLY A 59 23.91 2.55 -32.25
N PRO A 60 23.70 1.38 -31.63
CA PRO A 60 22.57 1.14 -30.73
C PRO A 60 22.58 2.05 -29.49
N ILE A 61 21.40 2.53 -29.11
CA ILE A 61 21.18 3.30 -27.88
C ILE A 61 21.12 2.33 -26.70
N PRO A 62 22.07 2.39 -25.74
CA PRO A 62 22.05 1.50 -24.59
C PRO A 62 20.97 1.90 -23.59
N LEU A 63 20.14 0.93 -23.21
CA LEU A 63 19.16 1.00 -22.13
C LEU A 63 19.70 0.22 -20.93
N SER A 64 20.78 0.74 -20.32
CA SER A 64 21.59 0.03 -19.32
C SER A 64 20.84 -0.40 -18.05
N LEU A 65 19.69 0.20 -17.76
CA LEU A 65 18.89 -0.14 -16.57
C LEU A 65 17.74 -1.11 -16.87
N LEU A 66 17.56 -1.52 -18.13
CA LEU A 66 16.52 -2.47 -18.53
C LEU A 66 17.15 -3.78 -18.99
N SER A 67 16.57 -4.90 -18.55
CA SER A 67 16.81 -6.18 -19.19
C SER A 67 16.11 -6.25 -20.55
N ALA A 68 16.50 -7.24 -21.36
CA ALA A 68 15.81 -7.51 -22.62
C ALA A 68 14.31 -7.82 -22.41
N ASN A 69 13.97 -8.50 -21.31
CA ASN A 69 12.59 -8.83 -20.98
C ASN A 69 11.79 -7.57 -20.61
N ASP A 70 12.37 -6.69 -19.79
CA ASP A 70 11.73 -5.44 -19.36
C ASP A 70 11.38 -4.56 -20.55
N PHE A 71 12.33 -4.39 -21.48
CA PHE A 71 12.09 -3.60 -22.68
C PHE A 71 11.12 -4.28 -23.66
N THR A 72 11.12 -5.62 -23.73
CA THR A 72 10.11 -6.36 -24.51
C THR A 72 8.71 -6.08 -24.00
N LEU A 73 8.49 -6.09 -22.68
CA LEU A 73 7.18 -5.77 -22.10
C LEU A 73 6.73 -4.34 -22.42
N VAL A 74 7.66 -3.37 -22.41
CA VAL A 74 7.36 -1.99 -22.81
C VAL A 74 6.94 -1.93 -24.28
N LEU A 75 7.66 -2.61 -25.18
CA LEU A 75 7.30 -2.62 -26.60
C LEU A 75 5.98 -3.38 -26.86
N ASP A 76 5.73 -4.49 -26.15
CA ASP A 76 4.45 -5.21 -26.20
C ASP A 76 3.30 -4.26 -25.80
N TYR A 77 3.47 -3.43 -24.77
CA TYR A 77 2.48 -2.40 -24.43
C TYR A 77 2.28 -1.37 -25.54
N VAL A 78 3.36 -0.76 -26.02
CA VAL A 78 3.30 0.30 -27.04
C VAL A 78 2.68 -0.22 -28.34
N TRP A 79 2.91 -1.48 -28.68
CA TRP A 79 2.37 -2.09 -29.90
C TRP A 79 0.88 -2.45 -29.78
N HIS A 80 0.43 -2.90 -28.60
CA HIS A 80 -0.92 -3.43 -28.38
C HIS A 80 -1.93 -2.46 -27.76
N GLU A 81 -1.56 -1.19 -27.61
CA GLU A 81 -2.23 -0.15 -26.80
C GLU A 81 -3.77 0.03 -26.96
N CYS A 82 -4.45 -0.63 -27.91
CA CYS A 82 -5.87 -0.38 -28.18
C CYS A 82 -6.84 -1.58 -28.20
N ASP A 83 -6.42 -2.84 -28.38
CA ASP A 83 -7.40 -3.90 -28.66
C ASP A 83 -7.45 -5.02 -27.61
N GLU A 84 -6.32 -5.67 -27.27
CA GLU A 84 -6.28 -6.72 -26.23
C GLU A 84 -4.87 -6.80 -25.63
N PRO A 85 -4.59 -6.16 -24.48
CA PRO A 85 -3.28 -6.30 -23.86
C PRO A 85 -3.04 -7.77 -23.50
N PRO A 86 -1.80 -8.29 -23.66
CA PRO A 86 -1.50 -9.65 -23.25
C PRO A 86 -1.87 -9.87 -21.79
N ARG A 87 -2.28 -11.09 -21.44
CA ARG A 87 -2.51 -11.47 -20.04
C ARG A 87 -1.16 -11.50 -19.32
N TRP A 88 -0.82 -10.38 -18.69
CA TRP A 88 0.38 -10.25 -17.88
C TRP A 88 0.12 -10.69 -16.45
N THR A 89 1.12 -11.34 -15.88
CA THR A 89 1.19 -11.62 -14.45
C THR A 89 1.40 -10.32 -13.67
N ILE A 90 1.04 -10.32 -12.38
CA ILE A 90 1.30 -9.19 -11.47
C ILE A 90 2.78 -8.78 -11.52
N ASN A 91 3.70 -9.74 -11.59
CA ASN A 91 5.14 -9.47 -11.66
C ASN A 91 5.53 -8.75 -12.96
N GLU A 92 4.93 -9.11 -14.10
CA GLU A 92 5.17 -8.44 -15.38
C GLU A 92 4.62 -7.01 -15.37
N ILE A 93 3.43 -6.79 -14.78
CA ILE A 93 2.87 -5.44 -14.61
C ILE A 93 3.78 -4.59 -13.72
N ILE A 94 4.30 -5.15 -12.63
CA ILE A 94 5.27 -4.47 -11.74
C ILE A 94 6.55 -4.11 -12.50
N LEU A 95 7.12 -5.03 -13.27
CA LEU A 95 8.31 -4.78 -14.07
C LEU A 95 8.05 -3.69 -15.13
N LEU A 96 6.88 -3.73 -15.76
CA LEU A 96 6.44 -2.73 -16.72
C LEU A 96 6.35 -1.34 -16.09
N MET A 97 5.76 -1.22 -14.90
CA MET A 97 5.69 0.07 -14.18
C MET A 97 7.07 0.59 -13.78
N LYS A 98 8.01 -0.28 -13.36
CA LYS A 98 9.40 0.11 -13.09
C LYS A 98 10.10 0.61 -14.35
N SER A 99 9.87 -0.06 -15.47
CA SER A 99 10.42 0.31 -16.78
C SER A 99 9.83 1.62 -17.27
N ALA A 100 8.53 1.82 -17.07
CA ALA A 100 7.82 3.06 -17.37
C ALA A 100 8.43 4.25 -16.63
N ARG A 101 8.78 4.07 -15.35
CA ARG A 101 9.50 5.08 -14.56
C ARG A 101 10.82 5.45 -15.20
N TYR A 102 11.65 4.48 -15.55
CA TYR A 102 12.96 4.72 -16.16
C TYR A 102 12.84 5.44 -17.51
N LEU A 103 11.85 5.05 -18.31
CA LEU A 103 11.60 5.59 -19.65
C LEU A 103 10.70 6.83 -19.64
N LEU A 104 10.37 7.40 -18.48
CA LEU A 104 9.48 8.56 -18.37
C LEU A 104 8.15 8.39 -19.15
N MET A 105 7.48 7.25 -18.95
CA MET A 105 6.21 6.88 -19.57
C MET A 105 5.06 6.88 -18.54
N PRO A 106 4.55 8.04 -18.11
CA PRO A 106 3.55 8.11 -17.04
C PRO A 106 2.25 7.35 -17.35
N ARG A 107 1.76 7.41 -18.60
CA ARG A 107 0.54 6.69 -19.03
C ARG A 107 0.65 5.18 -18.83
N LEU A 108 1.82 4.61 -19.14
CA LEU A 108 2.11 3.20 -18.93
C LEU A 108 2.13 2.84 -17.43
N GLY A 109 2.73 3.70 -16.61
CA GLY A 109 2.71 3.55 -15.15
C GLY A 109 1.29 3.58 -14.58
N TRP A 110 0.47 4.52 -15.03
CA TRP A 110 -0.93 4.63 -14.63
C TRP A 110 -1.77 3.43 -15.06
N TRP A 111 -1.62 3.00 -16.32
CA TRP A 111 -2.29 1.80 -16.83
C TRP A 111 -1.95 0.57 -15.98
N GLY A 112 -0.66 0.40 -15.62
CA GLY A 112 -0.23 -0.69 -14.75
C GLY A 112 -0.87 -0.63 -13.37
N LEU A 113 -0.93 0.57 -12.76
CA LEU A 113 -1.60 0.76 -11.47
C LEU A 113 -3.09 0.41 -11.53
N GLN A 114 -3.80 0.88 -12.56
CA GLN A 114 -5.22 0.57 -12.75
C GLN A 114 -5.45 -0.94 -12.88
N ARG A 115 -4.60 -1.63 -13.65
CA ARG A 115 -4.67 -3.11 -13.73
C ARG A 115 -4.47 -3.76 -12.37
N LEU A 116 -3.49 -3.32 -11.58
CA LEU A 116 -3.29 -3.87 -10.23
C LEU A 116 -4.46 -3.59 -9.28
N LEU A 117 -5.23 -2.52 -9.50
CA LEU A 117 -6.44 -2.20 -8.74
C LEU A 117 -7.66 -3.03 -9.19
N ASP A 118 -7.75 -3.35 -10.48
CA ASP A 118 -8.88 -4.08 -11.09
C ASP A 118 -8.79 -5.61 -10.96
N GLU A 119 -7.58 -6.16 -10.77
CA GLU A 119 -7.35 -7.62 -10.73
C GLU A 119 -8.02 -8.31 -9.54
N GLU A 120 -8.60 -9.49 -9.77
CA GLU A 120 -9.27 -10.31 -8.73
C GLU A 120 -8.29 -10.83 -7.66
N SER A 121 -7.00 -10.94 -8.00
CA SER A 121 -5.94 -11.36 -7.08
C SER A 121 -5.29 -10.13 -6.44
N PRO A 122 -5.57 -9.83 -5.16
CA PRO A 122 -5.08 -8.61 -4.53
C PRO A 122 -3.56 -8.66 -4.34
N VAL A 123 -2.87 -7.60 -4.77
CA VAL A 123 -1.47 -7.35 -4.43
C VAL A 123 -1.36 -7.21 -2.91
N SER A 124 -0.44 -7.96 -2.28
CA SER A 124 -0.32 -7.95 -0.82
C SER A 124 0.05 -6.56 -0.29
N ALA A 125 -0.32 -6.22 0.95
CA ALA A 125 0.07 -4.93 1.53
C ALA A 125 1.59 -4.68 1.51
N VAL A 126 2.38 -5.73 1.74
CA VAL A 126 3.84 -5.69 1.64
C VAL A 126 4.28 -5.28 0.23
N GLN A 127 3.78 -5.98 -0.80
CA GLN A 127 4.10 -5.67 -2.19
C GLN A 127 3.65 -4.26 -2.58
N ARG A 128 2.48 -3.81 -2.13
CA ARG A 128 1.97 -2.46 -2.39
C ARG A 128 2.90 -1.38 -1.85
N LEU A 129 3.40 -1.53 -0.62
CA LEU A 129 4.37 -0.59 -0.05
C LEU A 129 5.76 -0.69 -0.69
N MET A 130 6.24 -1.89 -1.03
CA MET A 130 7.48 -2.05 -1.80
C MET A 130 7.41 -1.35 -3.16
N LEU A 131 6.25 -1.43 -3.83
CA LEU A 131 6.01 -0.73 -5.10
C LEU A 131 6.00 0.77 -4.90
N SER A 132 5.26 1.28 -3.92
CA SER A 132 5.20 2.71 -3.62
C SER A 132 6.55 3.29 -3.18
N ASN A 133 7.45 2.49 -2.60
CA ASN A 133 8.82 2.91 -2.27
C ASN A 133 9.78 2.84 -3.48
N SER A 134 9.43 2.14 -4.56
CA SER A 134 10.24 2.04 -5.79
C SER A 134 9.70 2.84 -6.97
N ILE A 135 8.42 3.23 -6.94
CA ILE A 135 7.68 3.95 -7.99
C ILE A 135 6.81 5.01 -7.30
N PRO A 136 6.63 6.23 -7.86
CA PRO A 136 5.84 7.29 -7.22
C PRO A 136 4.32 7.02 -7.23
N ILE A 137 3.88 5.94 -6.59
CA ILE A 137 2.47 5.59 -6.39
C ILE A 137 2.04 6.19 -5.05
N LEU A 138 1.47 7.39 -5.09
CA LEU A 138 1.01 8.14 -3.92
C LEU A 138 -0.53 8.14 -3.76
N GLU A 139 -1.22 7.28 -4.51
CA GLU A 139 -2.66 7.14 -4.44
C GLU A 139 -3.09 6.76 -3.02
N HIS A 140 -3.94 7.59 -2.40
CA HIS A 140 -4.22 7.48 -0.96
C HIS A 140 -4.87 6.13 -0.64
N GLN A 141 -5.84 5.70 -1.43
CA GLN A 141 -6.51 4.40 -1.23
C GLN A 141 -5.54 3.21 -1.31
N TRP A 142 -4.50 3.30 -2.15
CA TRP A 142 -3.49 2.25 -2.32
C TRP A 142 -2.60 2.13 -1.08
N ILE A 143 -2.10 3.27 -0.59
CA ILE A 143 -1.24 3.31 0.60
C ILE A 143 -2.04 3.01 1.86
N ASP A 144 -3.21 3.63 2.02
CA ASP A 144 -4.02 3.52 3.23
C ASP A 144 -4.44 2.08 3.52
N SER A 145 -4.91 1.38 2.49
CA SER A 145 -5.33 -0.01 2.65
C SER A 145 -4.13 -0.94 2.92
N ALA A 146 -2.94 -0.65 2.38
CA ALA A 146 -1.73 -1.42 2.67
C ALA A 146 -1.19 -1.15 4.09
N VAL A 147 -1.10 0.12 4.49
CA VAL A 147 -0.67 0.51 5.84
C VAL A 147 -1.65 -0.04 6.88
N THR A 148 -2.95 0.14 6.68
CA THR A 148 -3.98 -0.36 7.60
C THR A 148 -3.92 -1.87 7.73
N GLU A 149 -3.75 -2.62 6.64
CA GLU A 149 -3.60 -4.08 6.70
C GLU A 149 -2.39 -4.50 7.55
N LEU A 150 -1.23 -3.84 7.38
CA LEU A 150 -0.01 -4.17 8.13
C LEU A 150 -0.05 -3.71 9.59
N VAL A 151 -0.67 -2.56 9.86
CA VAL A 151 -0.88 -2.03 11.22
C VAL A 151 -1.85 -2.92 12.00
N MET A 152 -2.93 -3.37 11.36
CA MET A 152 -3.94 -4.22 11.99
C MET A 152 -3.58 -5.71 11.98
N SER A 153 -2.53 -6.11 11.26
CA SER A 153 -2.08 -7.50 11.19
C SER A 153 -1.65 -8.02 12.56
N THR A 154 -1.99 -9.26 12.86
CA THR A 154 -1.49 -9.98 14.04
C THR A 154 -0.10 -10.57 13.81
N SER A 155 0.30 -10.77 12.55
CA SER A 155 1.62 -11.32 12.20
C SER A 155 2.72 -10.36 12.61
N PRO A 156 3.75 -10.80 13.36
CA PRO A 156 4.90 -9.96 13.70
C PRO A 156 5.60 -9.41 12.44
N LEU A 157 6.05 -8.15 12.47
CA LEU A 157 6.85 -7.59 11.36
C LEU A 157 8.17 -8.36 11.16
N SER A 158 8.66 -9.06 12.17
CA SER A 158 9.82 -9.95 12.08
C SER A 158 9.61 -11.17 11.18
N ASN A 159 8.37 -11.47 10.77
CA ASN A 159 8.07 -12.54 9.82
C ASN A 159 8.31 -12.11 8.36
N LEU A 160 8.52 -10.82 8.11
CA LEU A 160 8.90 -10.33 6.78
C LEU A 160 10.31 -10.80 6.45
N SER A 161 10.52 -11.20 5.20
CA SER A 161 11.83 -11.53 4.66
C SER A 161 12.74 -10.30 4.59
N GLY A 162 14.05 -10.52 4.49
CA GLY A 162 15.02 -9.44 4.34
C GLY A 162 14.78 -8.57 3.10
N ASP A 163 14.34 -9.19 2.00
CA ASP A 163 14.01 -8.49 0.75
C ASP A 163 12.75 -7.62 0.90
N GLU A 164 11.75 -8.10 1.64
CA GLU A 164 10.53 -7.32 1.93
C GLU A 164 10.83 -6.13 2.85
N LEU A 165 11.62 -6.34 3.90
CA LEU A 165 12.06 -5.25 4.79
C LEU A 165 12.86 -4.19 4.03
N THR A 166 13.77 -4.63 3.15
CA THR A 166 14.58 -3.73 2.31
C THR A 166 13.71 -3.01 1.29
N GLY A 167 12.75 -3.70 0.68
CA GLY A 167 11.86 -3.14 -0.33
C GLY A 167 10.87 -2.12 0.24
N ILE A 168 10.28 -2.38 1.42
CA ILE A 168 9.43 -1.43 2.12
C ILE A 168 10.25 -0.22 2.60
N GLY A 169 11.46 -0.47 3.10
CA GLY A 169 12.37 0.54 3.60
C GLY A 169 12.24 0.78 5.11
N PRO A 170 13.35 1.10 5.81
CA PRO A 170 13.40 1.14 7.27
C PRO A 170 12.49 2.20 7.90
N VAL A 171 12.30 3.34 7.24
CA VAL A 171 11.46 4.44 7.75
C VAL A 171 9.98 4.03 7.75
N VAL A 172 9.50 3.43 6.66
CA VAL A 172 8.12 2.95 6.57
C VAL A 172 7.86 1.83 7.57
N ILE A 173 8.82 0.90 7.73
CA ILE A 173 8.75 -0.14 8.76
C ILE A 173 8.69 0.46 10.18
N ALA A 174 9.47 1.50 10.47
CA ALA A 174 9.43 2.19 11.76
C ALA A 174 8.06 2.84 12.01
N ILE A 175 7.50 3.55 11.02
CA ILE A 175 6.16 4.16 11.12
C ILE A 175 5.09 3.10 11.43
N ILE A 176 5.10 1.97 10.71
CA ILE A 176 4.15 0.87 10.95
C ILE A 176 4.39 0.25 12.34
N GLY A 177 5.64 0.05 12.73
CA GLY A 177 6.00 -0.49 14.04
C GLY A 177 5.50 0.38 15.19
N ASP A 178 5.70 1.70 15.10
CA ASP A 178 5.24 2.67 16.10
C ASP A 178 3.71 2.73 16.18
N ALA A 179 3.03 2.65 15.03
CA ALA A 179 1.57 2.57 14.98
C ALA A 179 1.04 1.29 15.67
N ARG A 180 1.65 0.13 15.38
CA ARG A 180 1.30 -1.15 16.04
C ARG A 180 1.54 -1.09 17.54
N TYR A 181 2.68 -0.53 17.96
CA TYR A 181 2.99 -0.35 19.36
C TYR A 181 1.97 0.56 20.06
N SER A 182 1.57 1.66 19.41
CA SER A 182 0.58 2.60 19.94
C SER A 182 -0.78 1.92 20.12
N ILE A 183 -1.25 1.15 19.13
CA ILE A 183 -2.50 0.36 19.26
C ILE A 183 -2.40 -0.63 20.41
N LEU A 184 -1.29 -1.36 20.55
CA LEU A 184 -1.09 -2.29 21.65
C LEU A 184 -1.06 -1.59 23.02
N SER A 185 -0.56 -0.36 23.09
CA SER A 185 -0.61 0.46 24.30
C SER A 185 -2.04 0.83 24.65
N GLU A 186 -2.81 1.36 23.69
CA GLU A 186 -4.23 1.70 23.88
C GLU A 186 -5.07 0.47 24.25
N GLN A 187 -4.79 -0.69 23.66
CA GLN A 187 -5.45 -1.95 24.03
C GLN A 187 -5.15 -2.35 25.48
N LYS A 188 -3.90 -2.16 25.95
CA LYS A 188 -3.53 -2.38 27.36
C LYS A 188 -4.21 -1.42 28.30
N ASP A 189 -4.27 -0.15 27.93
CA ASP A 189 -4.93 0.88 28.72
C ASP A 189 -6.43 0.62 28.80
N LEU A 190 -7.08 0.26 27.68
CA LEU A 190 -8.49 -0.11 27.64
C LEU A 190 -8.79 -1.42 28.41
N ALA A 191 -7.93 -2.44 28.28
CA ALA A 191 -8.07 -3.69 29.03
C ALA A 191 -7.89 -3.50 30.54
N SER A 192 -7.01 -2.57 30.93
CA SER A 192 -6.74 -2.22 32.32
C SER A 192 -7.69 -1.13 32.84
N MET A 193 -8.44 -0.48 31.96
CA MET A 193 -9.36 0.58 32.30
C MET A 193 -10.40 0.00 33.25
N ARG A 194 -10.27 0.38 34.52
CA ARG A 194 -11.34 0.20 35.46
C ARG A 194 -12.40 1.22 35.06
N PRO A 195 -13.62 0.79 34.72
CA PRO A 195 -14.72 1.72 34.49
C PRO A 195 -14.81 2.62 35.72
N ALA A 196 -14.84 3.94 35.53
CA ALA A 196 -14.94 4.86 36.65
C ALA A 196 -16.35 4.69 37.26
N SER A 197 -16.44 4.14 38.48
CA SER A 197 -17.70 3.84 39.16
C SER A 197 -18.60 5.04 39.36
N HIS A 198 -18.04 6.24 39.31
CA HIS A 198 -18.73 7.48 39.66
C HIS A 198 -19.22 8.26 38.45
N ASP A 199 -18.79 7.90 37.23
CA ASP A 199 -19.07 8.67 36.02
C ASP A 199 -20.23 8.10 35.19
N VAL A 200 -20.75 6.94 35.58
CA VAL A 200 -21.89 6.28 34.92
C VAL A 200 -23.10 6.30 35.83
N SER A 201 -24.13 7.05 35.42
CA SER A 201 -25.41 7.07 36.11
C SER A 201 -26.08 5.68 36.06
N PRO A 202 -26.82 5.31 37.12
CA PRO A 202 -27.61 4.07 37.10
C PRO A 202 -28.68 4.13 36.00
N GLY A 203 -29.04 2.98 35.45
CA GLY A 203 -30.22 2.87 34.61
C GLY A 203 -31.51 3.17 35.39
N VAL A 204 -32.60 3.47 34.66
CA VAL A 204 -33.89 3.92 35.22
C VAL A 204 -34.41 3.01 36.35
N ASP A 205 -34.25 1.70 36.18
CA ASP A 205 -34.73 0.70 37.13
C ASP A 205 -33.66 0.29 38.15
N CYS A 206 -32.60 1.06 38.38
CA CYS A 206 -31.50 0.69 39.26
C CYS A 206 -31.27 1.77 40.33
N THR A 207 -31.28 1.39 41.60
CA THR A 207 -30.93 2.31 42.68
C THR A 207 -29.42 2.54 42.68
N TRP A 208 -28.98 3.70 43.19
CA TRP A 208 -27.56 4.02 43.27
C TRP A 208 -26.76 3.01 44.11
N THR A 209 -27.33 2.58 45.24
CA THR A 209 -26.75 1.53 46.09
C THR A 209 -26.56 0.23 45.32
N HIS A 210 -27.61 -0.26 44.63
CA HIS A 210 -27.50 -1.49 43.85
C HIS A 210 -26.52 -1.35 42.67
N HIS A 211 -26.50 -0.19 42.02
CA HIS A 211 -25.59 0.09 40.92
C HIS A 211 -24.12 -0.02 41.37
N LEU A 212 -23.76 0.61 42.49
CA LEU A 212 -22.39 0.62 43.00
C LEU A 212 -21.97 -0.75 43.59
N GLU A 213 -22.86 -1.44 44.30
CA GLU A 213 -22.54 -2.70 44.98
C GLU A 213 -22.55 -3.92 44.04
N HIS A 214 -23.49 -3.94 43.07
CA HIS A 214 -23.72 -5.11 42.22
C HIS A 214 -23.38 -4.85 40.75
N CYS A 215 -24.03 -3.87 40.09
CA CYS A 215 -23.85 -3.67 38.65
C CYS A 215 -22.40 -3.32 38.31
N TYR A 216 -21.82 -2.36 39.04
CA TYR A 216 -20.46 -1.92 38.84
C TYR A 216 -19.44 -3.05 39.08
N ARG A 217 -19.64 -3.82 40.16
CA ARG A 217 -18.76 -4.95 40.50
C ARG A 217 -18.83 -6.05 39.44
N ALA A 218 -20.03 -6.41 39.00
CA ALA A 218 -20.24 -7.39 37.94
C ALA A 218 -19.65 -6.92 36.60
N TRP A 219 -19.84 -5.65 36.25
CA TRP A 219 -19.26 -5.03 35.07
C TRP A 219 -17.72 -5.04 35.13
N SER A 220 -17.12 -4.53 36.20
CA SER A 220 -15.66 -4.49 36.37
C SER A 220 -15.02 -5.88 36.37
N GLN A 221 -15.63 -6.85 37.06
CA GLN A 221 -15.13 -8.22 37.10
C GLN A 221 -15.21 -8.87 35.72
N THR A 222 -16.35 -8.75 35.03
CA THR A 222 -16.54 -9.36 33.71
C THR A 222 -15.68 -8.67 32.66
N TRP A 223 -15.54 -7.34 32.72
CA TRP A 223 -14.63 -6.58 31.86
C TRP A 223 -13.22 -7.15 31.95
N TYR A 224 -12.66 -7.23 33.16
CA TYR A 224 -11.30 -7.74 33.35
C TYR A 224 -11.15 -9.21 32.94
N LEU A 225 -12.11 -10.08 33.33
CA LEU A 225 -11.99 -11.53 33.10
C LEU A 225 -12.33 -11.97 31.68
N LYS A 226 -13.12 -11.20 30.93
CA LYS A 226 -13.55 -11.56 29.57
C LYS A 226 -13.02 -10.55 28.55
N VAL A 227 -13.44 -9.30 28.64
CA VAL A 227 -13.10 -8.27 27.63
C VAL A 227 -11.61 -7.96 27.61
N GLY A 228 -11.00 -7.65 28.76
CA GLY A 228 -9.57 -7.34 28.87
C GLY A 228 -8.68 -8.50 28.47
N ARG A 229 -9.10 -9.75 28.71
CA ARG A 229 -8.35 -10.93 28.26
C ARG A 229 -8.38 -11.11 26.74
N GLU A 230 -9.52 -10.88 26.12
CA GLU A 230 -9.63 -10.94 24.66
C GLU A 230 -8.89 -9.79 23.98
N LEU A 231 -8.96 -8.57 24.53
CA LEU A 231 -8.16 -7.42 24.07
C LEU A 231 -6.66 -7.73 24.08
N LEU A 232 -6.18 -8.45 25.11
CA LEU A 232 -4.77 -8.79 25.29
C LEU A 232 -4.40 -10.19 24.82
N ASN A 233 -5.24 -10.84 24.03
CA ASN A 233 -4.98 -12.18 23.54
C ASN A 233 -3.75 -12.17 22.60
N PRO A 234 -2.69 -12.93 22.90
CA PRO A 234 -1.44 -12.85 22.14
C PRO A 234 -1.53 -13.46 20.72
N GLN A 235 -2.54 -14.29 20.46
CA GLN A 235 -2.72 -14.96 19.16
C GLN A 235 -3.73 -14.21 18.29
N LYS A 236 -4.82 -13.75 18.90
CA LYS A 236 -5.90 -13.06 18.22
C LYS A 236 -6.49 -12.00 19.15
N PRO A 237 -5.82 -10.85 19.32
CA PRO A 237 -6.35 -9.76 20.12
C PRO A 237 -7.69 -9.29 19.54
N LEU A 238 -8.64 -8.98 20.40
CA LEU A 238 -9.91 -8.38 20.01
C LEU A 238 -9.64 -6.97 19.47
N PRO A 239 -9.99 -6.66 18.21
CA PRO A 239 -9.85 -5.30 17.69
C PRO A 239 -10.73 -4.33 18.50
N ILE A 240 -10.21 -3.15 18.81
CA ILE A 240 -10.90 -2.14 19.64
C ILE A 240 -12.27 -1.79 19.04
N HIS A 241 -12.36 -1.65 17.72
CA HIS A 241 -13.63 -1.35 17.05
C HIS A 241 -14.71 -2.44 17.23
N GLN A 242 -14.34 -3.66 17.61
CA GLN A 242 -15.25 -4.79 17.86
C GLN A 242 -15.65 -4.96 19.33
N VAL A 243 -15.10 -4.14 20.23
CA VAL A 243 -15.31 -4.28 21.69
C VAL A 243 -16.79 -4.18 22.06
N VAL A 244 -17.55 -3.27 21.44
CA VAL A 244 -18.97 -3.08 21.75
C VAL A 244 -19.78 -4.32 21.40
N GLU A 245 -19.63 -4.82 20.17
CA GLU A 245 -20.29 -6.05 19.70
C GLU A 245 -19.92 -7.25 20.57
N PHE A 246 -18.66 -7.36 20.98
CA PHE A 246 -18.18 -8.40 21.89
C PHE A 246 -18.84 -8.31 23.27
N VAL A 247 -18.89 -7.11 23.84
CA VAL A 247 -19.52 -6.85 25.15
C VAL A 247 -21.03 -7.13 25.09
N GLU A 248 -21.71 -6.74 24.03
CA GLU A 248 -23.15 -7.01 23.84
C GLU A 248 -23.46 -8.50 23.90
N ARG A 249 -22.67 -9.33 23.23
CA ARG A 249 -22.80 -10.80 23.24
C ARG A 249 -22.31 -11.47 24.52
N THR A 250 -21.49 -10.77 25.29
CA THR A 250 -20.94 -11.32 26.54
C THR A 250 -22.03 -11.36 27.62
N ASP A 251 -22.17 -12.52 28.26
CA ASP A 251 -22.96 -12.68 29.48
C ASP A 251 -22.19 -12.14 30.69
N PHE A 252 -22.79 -11.18 31.39
CA PHE A 252 -22.23 -10.56 32.60
C PHE A 252 -22.74 -11.23 33.90
N GLY A 253 -23.58 -12.26 33.77
CA GLY A 253 -24.09 -13.05 34.88
C GLY A 253 -25.09 -12.29 35.77
N PRO A 254 -25.50 -12.92 36.89
CA PRO A 254 -26.44 -12.32 37.83
C PRO A 254 -25.75 -11.17 38.59
N GLY A 255 -26.21 -9.95 38.40
CA GLY A 255 -25.72 -8.77 39.13
C GLY A 255 -25.62 -7.50 38.29
N LEU A 256 -25.48 -7.62 36.96
CA LEU A 256 -25.55 -6.48 36.05
C LEU A 256 -26.94 -6.38 35.42
N ARG A 257 -27.68 -5.31 35.75
CA ARG A 257 -28.96 -5.03 35.09
C ARG A 257 -28.73 -4.60 33.62
N PRO A 258 -29.56 -5.03 32.66
CA PRO A 258 -29.42 -4.67 31.25
C PRO A 258 -29.29 -3.16 30.99
N GLN A 259 -30.12 -2.36 31.65
CA GLN A 259 -30.08 -0.89 31.50
C GLN A 259 -28.76 -0.30 32.01
N CYS A 260 -28.15 -0.88 33.06
CA CYS A 260 -26.82 -0.44 33.50
C CYS A 260 -25.73 -0.85 32.50
N LYS A 261 -25.84 -2.03 31.86
CA LYS A 261 -24.93 -2.46 30.78
C LYS A 261 -24.96 -1.46 29.62
N GLU A 262 -26.14 -1.05 29.19
CA GLU A 262 -26.33 -0.03 28.15
C GLU A 262 -25.70 1.32 28.55
N MET A 263 -25.87 1.76 29.80
CA MET A 263 -25.24 2.99 30.28
C MET A 263 -23.71 2.92 30.26
N PHE A 264 -23.11 1.80 30.66
CA PHE A 264 -21.66 1.59 30.56
C PHE A 264 -21.17 1.58 29.11
N LEU A 265 -21.89 0.89 28.21
CA LEU A 265 -21.59 0.87 26.77
C LEU A 265 -21.69 2.26 26.13
N ASN A 266 -22.73 3.02 26.48
CA ASN A 266 -22.92 4.38 25.99
C ASN A 266 -21.79 5.31 26.46
N ASN A 267 -21.35 5.19 27.72
CA ASN A 267 -20.20 5.94 28.20
C ASN A 267 -18.93 5.60 27.37
N LEU A 268 -18.68 4.31 27.13
CA LEU A 268 -17.57 3.86 26.31
C LEU A 268 -17.61 4.44 24.88
N LEU A 269 -18.78 4.44 24.24
CA LEU A 269 -19.00 5.02 22.91
C LEU A 269 -18.76 6.53 22.90
N VAL A 270 -19.28 7.26 23.88
CA VAL A 270 -19.16 8.73 23.98
C VAL A 270 -17.72 9.17 24.30
N SER A 271 -16.96 8.35 25.02
CA SER A 271 -15.56 8.65 25.36
C SER A 271 -14.64 8.75 24.12
N GLY A 272 -15.07 8.19 22.97
CA GLY A 272 -14.28 8.16 21.75
C GLY A 272 -13.12 7.16 21.74
N ILE A 273 -12.87 6.45 22.85
CA ILE A 273 -11.75 5.50 23.00
C ILE A 273 -11.75 4.39 21.92
N LEU A 274 -12.91 4.08 21.37
CA LEU A 274 -13.07 3.04 20.37
C LEU A 274 -12.61 3.43 18.95
N ARG A 275 -12.19 4.69 18.75
CA ARG A 275 -11.77 5.22 17.44
C ARG A 275 -10.26 5.32 17.27
N PHE A 276 -9.48 5.03 18.32
CA PHE A 276 -8.03 5.22 18.27
C PHE A 276 -7.33 4.34 17.23
N GLU A 277 -7.77 3.09 17.00
CA GLU A 277 -7.21 2.23 15.95
C GLU A 277 -7.23 2.90 14.58
N LEU A 278 -8.38 3.45 14.18
CA LEU A 278 -8.53 4.13 12.90
C LEU A 278 -7.72 5.43 12.83
N ALA A 279 -7.69 6.20 13.93
CA ALA A 279 -6.92 7.43 13.99
C ALA A 279 -5.40 7.17 13.90
N ILE A 280 -4.90 6.16 14.60
CA ILE A 280 -3.49 5.75 14.57
C ILE A 280 -3.13 5.24 13.18
N SER A 281 -3.98 4.41 12.57
CA SER A 281 -3.77 3.91 11.20
C SER A 281 -3.72 5.05 10.19
N ALA A 282 -4.68 5.98 10.24
CA ALA A 282 -4.72 7.14 9.34
C ALA A 282 -3.50 8.07 9.53
N ALA A 283 -3.03 8.24 10.77
CA ALA A 283 -1.81 8.99 11.05
C ALA A 283 -0.57 8.29 10.46
N ALA A 284 -0.49 6.97 10.56
CA ALA A 284 0.57 6.18 9.94
C ALA A 284 0.52 6.27 8.40
N THR A 285 -0.66 6.16 7.80
CA THR A 285 -0.88 6.35 6.35
C THR A 285 -0.37 7.72 5.91
N THR A 286 -0.75 8.78 6.62
CA THR A 286 -0.31 10.15 6.33
C THR A 286 1.21 10.27 6.42
N ALA A 287 1.83 9.72 7.48
CA ALA A 287 3.27 9.76 7.66
C ALA A 287 4.02 9.00 6.55
N VAL A 288 3.50 7.85 6.11
CA VAL A 288 4.07 7.09 4.98
C VAL A 288 3.98 7.90 3.69
N ILE A 289 2.81 8.49 3.40
CA ILE A 289 2.63 9.32 2.19
C ILE A 289 3.59 10.50 2.19
N GLU A 290 3.72 11.23 3.30
CA GLU A 290 4.64 12.37 3.40
C GLU A 290 6.11 11.96 3.25
N TYR A 291 6.50 10.81 3.81
CA TYR A 291 7.83 10.24 3.57
C TYR A 291 8.07 9.92 2.09
N LEU A 292 7.11 9.26 1.43
CA LEU A 292 7.23 8.91 0.02
C LEU A 292 7.29 10.15 -0.88
N LYS A 293 6.49 11.20 -0.59
CA LYS A 293 6.61 12.51 -1.25
C LYS A 293 8.01 13.08 -1.10
N GLY A 294 8.61 12.96 0.08
CA GLY A 294 9.98 13.40 0.36
C GLY A 294 11.04 12.64 -0.43
N ILE A 295 10.82 11.38 -0.81
CA ILE A 295 11.73 10.63 -1.70
C ILE A 295 11.59 11.10 -3.14
N TYR A 296 10.38 11.46 -3.57
CA TYR A 296 10.04 11.77 -4.96
C TYR A 296 9.95 13.27 -5.23
N MET A 297 10.85 14.08 -4.68
CA MET A 297 10.80 15.56 -4.68
C MET A 297 10.54 16.25 -6.04
N ASP A 298 10.66 15.56 -7.18
CA ASP A 298 10.23 16.02 -8.52
C ASP A 298 8.86 15.43 -8.94
N PHE A 299 7.88 15.42 -8.04
CA PHE A 299 6.56 14.80 -8.32
C PHE A 299 5.78 15.54 -9.41
N ASP A 300 6.05 16.83 -9.64
CA ASP A 300 5.36 17.61 -10.68
C ASP A 300 5.51 17.01 -12.10
N VAL A 301 6.56 16.23 -12.34
CA VAL A 301 6.78 15.52 -13.63
C VAL A 301 5.97 14.22 -13.70
N TRP A 302 5.56 13.67 -12.56
CA TRP A 302 4.95 12.35 -12.39
C TRP A 302 3.54 12.37 -11.84
N ASP A 303 2.90 13.54 -11.74
CA ASP A 303 1.52 13.64 -11.29
C ASP A 303 0.57 12.97 -12.29
N LEU A 304 0.36 11.67 -12.07
CA LEU A 304 -0.45 10.79 -12.94
C LEU A 304 -1.89 11.28 -13.04
N SER A 305 -2.38 12.02 -12.03
CA SER A 305 -3.74 12.55 -11.99
C SER A 305 -3.99 13.60 -13.08
N ARG A 306 -2.99 14.42 -13.42
CA ARG A 306 -3.10 15.46 -14.45
C ARG A 306 -3.12 14.91 -15.87
N THR A 307 -2.44 13.78 -16.11
CA THR A 307 -2.32 13.23 -17.47
C THR A 307 -3.58 12.52 -17.99
N ALA A 308 -4.57 12.28 -17.12
CA ALA A 308 -5.80 11.59 -17.47
C ALA A 308 -6.93 12.52 -17.95
N GLU A 309 -6.83 13.84 -17.75
CA GLU A 309 -7.91 14.80 -18.05
C GLU A 309 -7.80 15.49 -19.42
N ASP A 310 -6.70 15.30 -20.15
CA ASP A 310 -6.39 16.03 -21.39
C ASP A 310 -6.74 15.27 -22.71
N ASP A 311 -7.44 14.13 -22.64
CA ASP A 311 -7.97 13.37 -23.81
C ASP A 311 -9.49 13.11 -23.67
#